data_AF-A0A930HWI8-F1
#
_entry.id   AF-A0A930HWI8-F1
#
_cell.length_a   1.000
_cell.length_b   1.000
_cell.length_c   1.000
_cell.angle_alpha   90.00
_cell.angle_beta   90.00
_cell.angle_gamma   90.00
#
_symmetry.space_group_name_H-M   'P 1'
#
loop_
_entity.id
_entity.type
_entity.pdbx_description
1 polymer ?
#
loop_
_entity_poly.entity_id
_entity_poly.type
_entity_poly.pdbx_seq_one_letter_code
_entity_poly.pdbx_strand_id
1 'polypeptide(L)'
;ANSGGYRVPNYDKTISIIDLKTFTEEKKVDVAINLHRLELDNYGKIWVSSRGDYYKVPSKIFVFDPKTEKVTKTLDVSCSNMTLAGDSLFVYSTEWSYITGANTISYTVIDTKSQEVIDRNFIKDGTEKDIKIPYGIAVNREQGEFYVTDAKNYVTPGRLHCYDLKTGTRKWTVKTGDIPAHFAFTRYELQPLKPQTPQQ
;
A
#
# COMPACT_ATOMS: atom_id res chain seq x y z
N ALA A 1 7.38 -4.99 -9.91
CA ALA A 1 8.54 -4.96 -9.00
C ALA A 1 8.80 -6.36 -8.49
N ASN A 2 10.06 -6.77 -8.40
CA ASN A 2 10.44 -8.15 -8.10
C ASN A 2 10.93 -8.21 -6.65
N SER A 3 10.18 -8.92 -5.79
CA SER A 3 10.51 -9.01 -4.36
C SER A 3 11.55 -10.10 -4.08
N GLY A 4 11.41 -11.25 -4.72
CA GLY A 4 12.08 -12.48 -4.30
C GLY A 4 11.81 -12.83 -2.82
N GLY A 5 10.65 -12.44 -2.27
CA GLY A 5 10.35 -12.54 -0.83
C GLY A 5 10.46 -13.96 -0.23
N TYR A 6 10.39 -15.00 -1.06
CA TYR A 6 10.58 -16.41 -0.66
C TYR A 6 12.04 -16.90 -0.79
N ARG A 7 12.98 -16.04 -1.16
CA ARG A 7 14.38 -16.38 -1.41
C ARG A 7 15.32 -15.95 -0.29
N VAL A 8 14.80 -15.75 0.93
CA VAL A 8 15.57 -15.31 2.11
C VAL A 8 16.87 -16.12 2.25
N PRO A 9 18.05 -15.48 2.43
CA PRO A 9 18.30 -14.03 2.54
C PRO A 9 18.55 -13.32 1.19
N ASN A 10 18.52 -14.04 0.07
CA ASN A 10 18.84 -13.56 -1.27
C ASN A 10 17.61 -13.02 -2.01
N TYR A 11 17.01 -11.96 -1.48
CA TYR A 11 15.89 -11.26 -2.10
C TYR A 11 16.22 -10.77 -3.52
N ASP A 12 15.19 -10.65 -4.35
CA ASP A 12 15.32 -9.93 -5.62
C ASP A 12 15.31 -8.42 -5.34
N LYS A 13 15.82 -7.63 -6.29
CA LYS A 13 16.05 -6.20 -6.09
C LYS A 13 15.66 -5.31 -7.28
N THR A 14 14.87 -5.84 -8.20
CA THR A 14 14.70 -5.25 -9.53
C THR A 14 13.28 -4.79 -9.83
N ILE A 15 13.16 -3.80 -10.71
CA ILE A 15 11.94 -3.49 -11.47
C ILE A 15 12.13 -4.00 -12.90
N SER A 16 11.14 -4.75 -13.40
CA SER A 16 11.08 -5.18 -14.79
C SER A 16 10.41 -4.10 -15.65
N ILE A 17 11.01 -3.81 -16.80
CA ILE A 17 10.45 -2.97 -17.87
C ILE A 17 9.90 -3.90 -18.95
N ILE A 18 8.61 -3.75 -19.27
CA ILE A 18 7.88 -4.62 -20.20
C ILE A 18 7.44 -3.80 -21.40
N ASP A 19 7.77 -4.24 -22.61
CA ASP A 19 7.17 -3.72 -23.83
C ASP A 19 5.73 -4.24 -23.94
N LEU A 20 4.76 -3.35 -24.03
CA LEU A 20 3.34 -3.72 -24.06
C LEU A 20 2.86 -4.26 -25.42
N LYS A 21 3.56 -3.98 -26.52
CA LYS A 21 3.21 -4.48 -27.85
C LYS A 21 3.62 -5.95 -28.01
N THR A 22 4.81 -6.30 -27.50
CA THR A 22 5.36 -7.66 -27.60
C THR A 22 5.09 -8.49 -26.35
N PHE A 23 4.75 -7.84 -25.23
CA PHE A 23 4.59 -8.45 -23.91
C PHE A 23 5.86 -9.17 -23.43
N THR A 24 7.02 -8.58 -23.73
CA THR A 24 8.34 -9.12 -23.36
C THR A 24 9.03 -8.23 -22.34
N GLU A 25 9.77 -8.84 -21.40
CA GLU A 25 10.68 -8.11 -20.53
C GLU A 25 11.88 -7.61 -21.32
N GLU A 26 12.00 -6.29 -21.44
CA GLU A 26 13.12 -5.65 -22.13
C GLU A 26 14.33 -5.50 -21.21
N LYS A 27 14.08 -5.23 -19.92
CA LYS A 27 15.13 -4.89 -18.97
C LYS A 27 14.71 -5.14 -17.52
N LYS A 28 15.71 -5.35 -16.67
CA LYS A 28 15.61 -5.24 -15.21
C LYS A 28 16.50 -4.12 -14.69
N VAL A 29 15.96 -3.31 -13.80
CA VAL A 29 16.66 -2.18 -13.18
C VAL A 29 16.75 -2.41 -11.67
N ASP A 30 17.98 -2.40 -11.14
CA ASP A 30 18.22 -2.52 -9.70
C ASP A 30 17.70 -1.27 -8.95
N VAL A 31 17.00 -1.50 -7.84
CA VAL A 31 16.44 -0.44 -6.98
C VAL A 31 16.81 -0.70 -5.52
N ALA A 32 16.19 -1.70 -4.90
CA ALA A 32 16.41 -2.11 -3.52
C ALA A 32 15.88 -3.53 -3.34
N ILE A 33 16.32 -4.24 -2.30
CA ILE A 33 15.85 -5.60 -2.02
C ILE A 33 14.35 -5.63 -1.71
N ASN A 34 13.70 -6.76 -1.97
CA ASN A 34 12.38 -7.09 -1.44
C ASN A 34 11.31 -6.02 -1.73
N LEU A 35 11.27 -5.57 -2.99
CA LEU A 35 10.30 -4.58 -3.47
C LEU A 35 8.87 -5.12 -3.41
N HIS A 36 7.87 -4.26 -3.16
CA HIS A 36 6.48 -4.69 -2.99
C HIS A 36 5.47 -3.88 -3.80
N ARG A 37 5.35 -2.57 -3.56
CA ARG A 37 4.37 -1.71 -4.26
C ARG A 37 5.04 -0.79 -5.27
N LEU A 38 4.28 -0.46 -6.30
CA LEU A 38 4.57 0.58 -7.29
C LEU A 38 3.31 1.45 -7.40
N GLU A 39 3.44 2.76 -7.22
CA GLU A 39 2.36 3.73 -7.39
C GLU A 39 2.83 4.87 -8.30
N LEU A 40 2.08 5.16 -9.35
CA LEU A 40 2.38 6.26 -10.27
C LEU A 40 1.85 7.58 -9.71
N ASP A 41 2.67 8.64 -9.72
CA ASP A 41 2.21 9.99 -9.39
C ASP A 41 1.80 10.82 -10.62
N ASN A 42 1.24 12.01 -10.36
CA ASN A 42 0.80 12.93 -11.42
C ASN A 42 1.96 13.59 -12.20
N TYR A 43 3.21 13.36 -11.79
CA TYR A 43 4.43 13.94 -12.36
C TYR A 43 5.25 12.91 -13.15
N GLY A 44 4.72 11.70 -13.31
CA GLY A 44 5.35 10.60 -14.05
C GLY A 44 6.48 9.92 -13.29
N LYS A 45 6.55 10.06 -11.96
CA LYS A 45 7.45 9.27 -11.11
C LYS A 45 6.69 8.06 -10.54
N ILE A 46 7.45 7.01 -10.29
CA ILE A 46 6.93 5.78 -9.68
C ILE A 46 7.45 5.68 -8.26
N TRP A 47 6.54 5.59 -7.30
CA TRP A 47 6.81 5.40 -5.88
C TRP A 47 6.90 3.91 -5.59
N VAL A 48 8.08 3.47 -5.16
CA VAL A 48 8.43 2.06 -4.99
C VAL A 48 8.60 1.79 -3.51
N SER A 49 7.93 0.77 -2.96
CA SER A 49 8.21 0.33 -1.58
C SER A 49 9.13 -0.88 -1.55
N SER A 50 10.04 -0.88 -0.58
CA SER A 50 10.80 -2.06 -0.15
C SER A 50 10.36 -2.46 1.25
N ARG A 51 10.24 -3.77 1.49
CA ARG A 51 10.02 -4.32 2.83
C ARG A 51 11.32 -4.44 3.64
N GLY A 52 12.48 -4.19 3.04
CA GLY A 52 13.76 -4.44 3.66
C GLY A 52 14.06 -5.94 3.83
N ASP A 53 14.87 -6.28 4.82
CA ASP A 53 15.26 -7.67 5.13
C ASP A 53 14.56 -8.24 6.37
N TYR A 54 13.71 -7.46 7.06
CA TYR A 54 13.08 -7.76 8.36
C TYR A 54 14.05 -7.86 9.56
N TYR A 55 15.32 -7.48 9.37
CA TYR A 55 16.37 -7.47 10.38
C TYR A 55 17.04 -6.08 10.44
N LYS A 56 18.07 -5.84 9.60
CA LYS A 56 18.95 -4.66 9.69
C LYS A 56 18.69 -3.64 8.58
N VAL A 57 18.11 -4.07 7.46
CA VAL A 57 17.71 -3.19 6.36
C VAL A 57 16.23 -2.87 6.54
N PRO A 58 15.86 -1.64 6.94
CA PRO A 58 14.47 -1.28 7.20
C PRO A 58 13.67 -1.12 5.90
N SER A 59 12.34 -1.08 6.03
CA SER A 59 11.45 -0.71 4.94
C SER A 59 11.65 0.76 4.56
N LYS A 60 11.63 1.04 3.25
CA LYS A 60 11.78 2.40 2.69
C LYS A 60 10.91 2.61 1.47
N ILE A 61 10.73 3.87 1.10
CA ILE A 61 10.12 4.30 -0.16
C ILE A 61 11.21 4.90 -1.06
N PHE A 62 11.14 4.61 -2.35
CA PHE A 62 12.02 5.16 -3.38
C PHE A 62 11.18 5.86 -4.45
N VAL A 63 11.65 7.02 -4.91
CA VAL A 63 11.08 7.71 -6.07
C VAL A 63 11.90 7.30 -7.29
N PHE A 64 11.29 6.56 -8.19
CA PHE A 64 11.89 6.07 -9.42
C PHE A 64 11.43 6.92 -10.61
N ASP A 65 12.38 7.36 -11.42
CA ASP A 65 12.12 8.06 -12.67
C ASP A 65 12.19 7.08 -13.85
N PRO A 66 11.05 6.72 -14.47
CA PRO A 66 11.04 5.77 -15.58
C PRO A 66 11.73 6.31 -16.84
N LYS A 67 11.92 7.63 -16.98
CA LYS A 67 12.61 8.21 -18.16
C LYS A 67 14.12 8.05 -18.09
N THR A 68 14.69 8.16 -16.90
CA THR A 68 16.13 8.02 -16.66
C THR A 68 16.51 6.66 -16.10
N GLU A 69 15.50 5.85 -15.76
CA GLU A 69 15.61 4.54 -15.13
C GLU A 69 16.43 4.56 -13.84
N LYS A 70 16.24 5.61 -13.04
CA LYS A 70 17.02 5.84 -11.82
C LYS A 70 16.13 6.17 -10.64
N VAL A 71 16.58 5.77 -9.46
CA VAL A 71 16.06 6.31 -8.20
C VAL A 71 16.54 7.75 -8.07
N THR A 72 15.61 8.69 -7.96
CA THR A 72 15.90 10.12 -7.78
C THR A 72 15.83 10.56 -6.32
N LYS A 73 15.12 9.82 -5.47
CA LYS A 73 15.02 10.09 -4.03
C LYS A 73 14.74 8.82 -3.25
N THR A 74 15.25 8.77 -2.03
CA THR A 74 14.95 7.73 -1.04
C THR A 74 14.36 8.40 0.19
N LEU A 75 13.26 7.85 0.70
CA LEU A 75 12.62 8.32 1.92
C LEU A 75 12.67 7.21 2.99
N ASP A 76 13.11 7.59 4.19
CA ASP A 76 13.08 6.73 5.38
C ASP A 76 11.65 6.66 5.95
N VAL A 77 10.75 6.07 5.15
CA VAL A 77 9.34 5.84 5.49
C VAL A 77 9.05 4.38 5.20
N SER A 78 8.67 3.63 6.25
CA SER A 78 8.24 2.25 6.08
C SER A 78 6.89 2.19 5.36
N CYS A 79 6.71 1.18 4.51
CA CYS A 79 5.55 1.09 3.65
C CYS A 79 5.12 -0.35 3.38
N SER A 80 3.94 -0.69 3.90
CA SER A 80 3.25 -1.94 3.56
C SER A 80 2.33 -1.77 2.36
N ASN A 81 1.65 -0.62 2.28
CA ASN A 81 0.84 -0.24 1.13
C ASN A 81 0.76 1.28 0.97
N MET A 82 0.36 1.74 -0.21
CA MET A 82 0.21 3.15 -0.53
C MET A 82 -0.92 3.37 -1.54
N THR A 83 -1.48 4.58 -1.59
CA THR A 83 -2.46 4.99 -2.61
C THR A 83 -2.42 6.51 -2.80
N LEU A 84 -2.61 6.98 -4.03
CA LEU A 84 -2.53 8.40 -4.37
C LEU A 84 -3.88 9.14 -4.30
N ALA A 85 -3.90 10.30 -3.64
CA ALA A 85 -5.00 11.28 -3.62
C ALA A 85 -4.53 12.71 -3.94
N GLY A 86 -4.94 13.32 -5.05
CA GLY A 86 -4.26 14.48 -5.64
C GLY A 86 -2.76 14.20 -5.79
N ASP A 87 -1.97 15.09 -5.20
CA ASP A 87 -0.51 14.99 -5.02
C ASP A 87 -0.14 14.43 -3.63
N SER A 88 -1.09 13.87 -2.89
CA SER A 88 -0.87 13.28 -1.57
C SER A 88 -0.82 11.76 -1.68
N LEU A 89 0.34 11.17 -1.41
CA LEU A 89 0.52 9.73 -1.30
C LEU A 89 0.23 9.30 0.14
N PHE A 90 -0.87 8.58 0.33
CA PHE A 90 -1.26 8.01 1.62
C PHE A 90 -0.55 6.68 1.81
N VAL A 91 0.15 6.53 2.92
CA VAL A 91 1.00 5.37 3.23
C VAL A 91 0.63 4.84 4.60
N TYR A 92 0.42 3.53 4.71
CA TYR A 92 0.50 2.87 6.01
C TYR A 92 1.61 1.82 6.01
N SER A 93 2.09 1.51 7.21
CA SER A 93 3.01 0.41 7.45
C SER A 93 2.53 -0.46 8.60
N THR A 94 2.74 -1.76 8.45
CA THR A 94 2.77 -2.77 9.50
C THR A 94 4.14 -3.45 9.38
N GLU A 95 5.18 -2.77 9.88
CA GLU A 95 6.58 -3.20 9.68
C GLU A 95 6.97 -4.25 10.72
N TRP A 96 7.24 -5.47 10.28
CA TRP A 96 7.71 -6.55 11.13
C TRP A 96 9.23 -6.54 11.29
N SER A 97 9.72 -6.78 12.51
CA SER A 97 11.14 -7.05 12.77
C SER A 97 11.32 -8.37 13.49
N TYR A 98 12.19 -9.24 12.96
CA TYR A 98 12.61 -10.46 13.65
C TYR A 98 13.52 -10.19 14.84
N ILE A 99 14.10 -8.99 14.95
CA ILE A 99 14.95 -8.60 16.09
C ILE A 99 14.09 -8.31 17.32
N THR A 100 12.99 -7.56 17.13
CA THR A 100 12.08 -7.19 18.24
C THR A 100 10.93 -8.18 18.42
N GLY A 101 10.63 -8.99 17.40
CA GLY A 101 9.47 -9.89 17.41
C GLY A 101 8.14 -9.15 17.40
N ALA A 102 8.09 -7.93 16.85
CA ALA A 102 6.92 -7.07 16.89
C ALA A 102 6.69 -6.32 15.57
N ASN A 103 5.43 -5.92 15.36
CA ASN A 103 5.03 -4.98 14.31
C ASN A 103 5.11 -3.54 14.82
N THR A 104 5.61 -2.64 13.97
CA THR A 104 5.48 -1.19 14.13
C THR A 104 4.44 -0.68 13.14
N ILE A 105 3.37 -0.08 13.65
CA ILE A 105 2.30 0.49 12.82
C ILE A 105 2.53 1.99 12.65
N SER A 106 2.45 2.47 11.41
CA SER A 106 2.55 3.90 11.10
C SER A 106 1.61 4.29 9.96
N TYR A 107 1.27 5.58 9.94
CA TYR A 107 0.49 6.23 8.90
C TYR A 107 1.27 7.46 8.45
N THR A 108 1.25 7.81 7.17
CA THR A 108 2.03 8.95 6.65
C THR A 108 1.36 9.48 5.40
N VAL A 109 1.44 10.79 5.19
CA VAL A 109 1.14 11.45 3.92
C VAL A 109 2.40 12.10 3.39
N ILE A 110 2.72 11.81 2.14
CA ILE A 110 3.82 12.44 1.40
C ILE A 110 3.22 13.30 0.30
N ASP A 111 3.68 14.54 0.17
CA ASP A 111 3.38 15.37 -0.99
C ASP A 111 4.29 14.96 -2.14
N THR A 112 3.73 14.45 -3.24
CA THR A 112 4.49 13.88 -4.35
C THR A 112 5.18 14.93 -5.21
N LYS A 113 4.72 16.19 -5.16
CA LYS A 113 5.30 17.31 -5.89
C LYS A 113 6.63 17.76 -5.29
N SER A 114 6.62 18.03 -3.98
CA SER A 114 7.81 18.38 -3.19
C SER A 114 8.62 17.14 -2.79
N GLN A 115 7.99 15.97 -2.85
CA GLN A 115 8.51 14.68 -2.38
C GLN A 115 8.84 14.70 -0.89
N GLU A 116 8.09 15.46 -0.10
CA GLU A 116 8.30 15.62 1.35
C GLU A 116 7.17 15.00 2.16
N VAL A 117 7.51 14.52 3.36
CA VAL A 117 6.48 14.10 4.31
C VAL A 117 5.78 15.34 4.83
N ILE A 118 4.46 15.38 4.69
CA ILE A 118 3.62 16.48 5.16
C ILE A 118 2.76 16.11 6.37
N ASP A 119 2.57 14.81 6.62
CA ASP A 119 1.79 14.32 7.77
C ASP A 119 2.31 12.96 8.23
N ARG A 120 2.32 12.74 9.55
CA ARG A 120 2.69 11.48 10.20
C ARG A 120 1.50 10.71 10.77
N ASN A 121 0.28 11.18 10.55
CA ASN A 121 -0.92 10.43 10.83
C ASN A 121 -2.15 11.03 10.12
N PHE A 122 -2.69 10.39 9.09
CA PHE A 122 -3.90 10.88 8.40
C PHE A 122 -5.23 10.49 9.07
N ILE A 123 -5.20 9.67 10.12
CA ILE A 123 -6.38 9.39 10.97
C ILE A 123 -6.30 10.34 12.17
N LYS A 124 -7.31 11.20 12.34
CA LYS A 124 -7.20 12.39 13.21
C LYS A 124 -8.08 12.35 14.46
N ASP A 125 -8.95 11.36 14.58
CA ASP A 125 -9.92 11.24 15.68
C ASP A 125 -9.53 10.22 16.76
N GLY A 126 -8.30 9.70 16.72
CA GLY A 126 -7.80 8.71 17.68
C GLY A 126 -8.24 7.28 17.37
N THR A 127 -9.04 7.06 16.32
CA THR A 127 -9.55 5.73 15.98
C THR A 127 -8.52 4.83 15.29
N GLU A 128 -7.33 5.34 14.98
CA GLU A 128 -6.21 4.52 14.53
C GLU A 128 -5.84 3.44 15.55
N LYS A 129 -6.14 3.65 16.84
CA LYS A 129 -5.93 2.70 17.94
C LYS A 129 -6.85 1.47 17.88
N ASP A 130 -7.96 1.60 17.15
CA ASP A 130 -8.92 0.50 16.94
C ASP A 130 -8.45 -0.47 15.84
N ILE A 131 -7.56 -0.01 14.97
CA ILE A 131 -6.98 -0.77 13.86
C ILE A 131 -5.80 -1.58 14.39
N LYS A 132 -5.96 -2.89 14.48
CA LYS A 132 -4.93 -3.78 15.04
C LYS A 132 -3.83 -4.10 14.04
N ILE A 133 -4.20 -4.39 12.80
CA ILE A 133 -3.27 -4.72 11.72
C ILE A 133 -3.82 -4.09 10.44
N PRO A 134 -3.40 -2.86 10.07
CA PRO A 134 -3.81 -2.29 8.80
C PRO A 134 -3.29 -3.17 7.66
N TYR A 135 -4.15 -3.47 6.69
CA TYR A 135 -3.87 -4.48 5.66
C TYR A 135 -4.29 -4.07 4.23
N GLY A 136 -5.00 -2.96 4.10
CA GLY A 136 -5.37 -2.38 2.81
C GLY A 136 -5.69 -0.90 3.00
N ILE A 137 -5.46 -0.12 1.95
CA ILE A 137 -5.80 1.30 1.88
C ILE A 137 -6.33 1.62 0.48
N ALA A 138 -7.32 2.50 0.40
CA ALA A 138 -7.85 3.03 -0.86
C ALA A 138 -8.44 4.41 -0.64
N VAL A 139 -8.47 5.24 -1.69
CA VAL A 139 -9.09 6.57 -1.65
C VAL A 139 -10.19 6.65 -2.72
N ASN A 140 -11.38 7.09 -2.32
CA ASN A 140 -12.45 7.50 -3.20
C ASN A 140 -12.54 9.04 -3.21
N ARG A 141 -11.86 9.67 -4.17
CA ARG A 141 -11.83 11.13 -4.29
C ARG A 141 -13.20 11.72 -4.62
N GLU A 142 -14.03 11.00 -5.37
CA GLU A 142 -15.36 11.49 -5.78
C GLU A 142 -16.27 11.67 -4.57
N GLN A 143 -16.13 10.83 -3.54
CA GLN A 143 -16.89 10.91 -2.30
C GLN A 143 -16.14 11.65 -1.18
N GLY A 144 -14.88 12.03 -1.40
CA GLY A 144 -14.04 12.62 -0.37
C GLY A 144 -13.79 11.64 0.79
N GLU A 145 -13.54 10.37 0.49
CA GLU A 145 -13.34 9.32 1.49
C GLU A 145 -12.01 8.59 1.29
N PHE A 146 -11.42 8.10 2.39
CA PHE A 146 -10.43 7.04 2.33
C PHE A 146 -10.84 5.87 3.23
N TYR A 147 -10.29 4.70 2.89
CA TYR A 147 -10.62 3.46 3.54
C TYR A 147 -9.36 2.77 4.03
N VAL A 148 -9.43 2.20 5.23
CA VAL A 148 -8.39 1.33 5.78
C VAL A 148 -9.05 0.03 6.22
N THR A 149 -8.43 -1.10 5.89
CA THR A 149 -8.88 -2.41 6.36
C THR A 149 -8.00 -2.91 7.50
N ASP A 150 -8.62 -3.60 8.45
CA ASP A 150 -7.99 -4.19 9.63
C ASP A 150 -8.11 -5.72 9.56
N ALA A 151 -6.97 -6.40 9.42
CA ALA A 151 -6.90 -7.87 9.38
C ALA A 151 -7.01 -8.53 10.77
N LYS A 152 -7.01 -7.74 11.85
CA LYS A 152 -7.00 -8.19 13.26
C LYS A 152 -5.83 -9.10 13.61
N ASN A 153 -5.98 -10.39 13.35
CA ASN A 153 -5.06 -11.46 13.72
C ASN A 153 -4.86 -12.45 12.56
N TYR A 154 -5.31 -12.10 11.35
CA TYR A 154 -5.26 -12.93 10.14
C TYR A 154 -6.12 -14.21 10.16
N VAL A 155 -7.00 -14.36 11.16
CA VAL A 155 -7.83 -15.57 11.32
C VAL A 155 -9.30 -15.23 11.51
N THR A 156 -9.60 -14.22 12.31
CA THR A 156 -10.98 -13.78 12.54
C THR A 156 -11.40 -12.75 11.50
N PRO A 157 -12.72 -12.60 11.25
CA PRO A 157 -13.21 -11.59 10.33
C PRO A 157 -12.68 -10.20 10.65
N GLY A 158 -12.18 -9.55 9.61
CA GLY A 158 -11.60 -8.22 9.68
C GLY A 158 -12.64 -7.11 9.79
N ARG A 159 -12.15 -5.88 9.63
CA ARG A 159 -12.99 -4.69 9.55
C ARG A 159 -12.57 -3.81 8.38
N LEU A 160 -13.55 -3.09 7.86
CA LEU A 160 -13.36 -1.96 6.98
C LEU A 160 -13.70 -0.69 7.77
N HIS A 161 -12.84 0.32 7.66
CA HIS A 161 -13.01 1.63 8.25
C HIS A 161 -13.05 2.68 7.13
N CYS A 162 -14.08 3.52 7.12
CA CYS A 162 -14.20 4.65 6.21
C CYS A 162 -13.98 5.95 6.97
N TYR A 163 -13.22 6.84 6.37
CA TYR A 163 -12.83 8.13 6.91
C TYR A 163 -13.14 9.24 5.92
N ASP A 164 -13.47 10.41 6.45
CA ASP A 164 -13.51 11.64 5.66
C ASP A 164 -12.08 12.04 5.25
N LEU A 165 -11.87 12.28 3.96
CA LEU A 165 -10.56 12.56 3.38
C LEU A 165 -9.98 13.90 3.83
N LYS A 166 -10.82 14.87 4.16
CA LYS A 166 -10.39 16.21 4.55
C LYS A 166 -10.06 16.27 6.04
N THR A 167 -10.89 15.67 6.88
CA THR A 167 -10.76 15.77 8.34
C THR A 167 -10.00 14.61 8.96
N GLY A 168 -9.91 13.46 8.28
CA GLY A 168 -9.33 12.23 8.83
C GLY A 168 -10.19 11.60 9.94
N THR A 169 -11.46 11.97 10.04
CA THR A 169 -12.39 11.43 11.06
C THR A 169 -13.17 10.23 10.50
N ARG A 170 -13.34 9.19 11.31
CA ARG A 170 -14.05 7.97 10.93
C ARG A 170 -15.53 8.28 10.72
N LYS A 171 -16.04 7.99 9.51
CA LYS A 171 -17.45 8.10 9.15
C LYS A 171 -18.23 6.88 9.61
N TRP A 172 -17.68 5.69 9.35
CA TRP A 172 -18.30 4.42 9.71
C TRP A 172 -17.28 3.28 9.71
N THR A 173 -17.69 2.14 10.26
CA THR A 173 -16.92 0.89 10.19
C THR A 173 -17.85 -0.30 10.09
N VAL A 174 -17.45 -1.32 9.33
CA VAL A 174 -18.22 -2.54 9.11
C VAL A 174 -17.34 -3.78 9.26
N LYS A 175 -17.93 -4.89 9.70
CA LYS A 175 -17.28 -6.21 9.73
C LYS A 175 -17.20 -6.75 8.30
N THR A 176 -16.06 -7.31 7.92
CA THR A 176 -15.84 -7.94 6.60
C THR A 176 -15.78 -9.46 6.74
N GLY A 177 -15.25 -10.15 5.72
CA GLY A 177 -14.68 -11.50 5.88
C GLY A 177 -13.25 -11.44 6.45
N ASP A 178 -12.53 -12.55 6.34
CA ASP A 178 -11.17 -12.68 6.84
C ASP A 178 -10.17 -11.92 5.96
N ILE A 179 -9.20 -11.26 6.60
CA ILE A 179 -8.07 -10.59 5.92
C ILE A 179 -8.50 -9.65 4.78
N PRO A 180 -9.37 -8.65 5.02
CA PRO A 180 -9.72 -7.65 4.01
C PRO A 180 -8.47 -6.85 3.58
N ALA A 181 -8.14 -6.87 2.28
CA ALA A 181 -6.87 -6.32 1.78
C ALA A 181 -6.99 -5.43 0.53
N HIS A 182 -8.07 -5.61 -0.24
CA HIS A 182 -8.18 -5.06 -1.59
C HIS A 182 -9.55 -4.43 -1.81
N PHE A 183 -9.57 -3.45 -2.71
CA PHE A 183 -10.72 -2.62 -2.98
C PHE A 183 -10.92 -2.52 -4.49
N ALA A 184 -12.19 -2.43 -4.89
CA ALA A 184 -12.57 -2.06 -6.24
C ALA A 184 -13.75 -1.10 -6.13
N PHE A 185 -13.61 0.09 -6.72
CA PHE A 185 -14.71 1.05 -6.81
C PHE A 185 -15.48 0.82 -8.10
N THR A 186 -16.80 0.93 -8.01
CA THR A 186 -17.70 0.82 -9.16
C THR A 186 -18.72 1.95 -9.11
N ARG A 187 -19.09 2.47 -10.28
CA ARG A 187 -20.22 3.41 -10.45
C ARG A 187 -21.55 2.69 -10.64
N TYR A 188 -21.52 1.37 -10.78
CA TYR A 188 -22.68 0.51 -10.94
C TYR A 188 -22.92 -0.26 -9.65
N GLU A 189 -24.19 -0.38 -9.29
CA GLU A 189 -24.61 -1.24 -8.20
C GLU A 189 -24.26 -2.70 -8.52
N LEU A 190 -23.59 -3.38 -7.59
CA LEU A 190 -23.26 -4.78 -7.75
C LEU A 190 -24.53 -5.61 -7.56
N GLN A 191 -24.86 -6.41 -8.57
CA GLN A 191 -25.93 -7.39 -8.45
C GLN A 191 -25.47 -8.52 -7.50
N PRO A 192 -26.33 -8.98 -6.58
CA PRO A 192 -26.03 -10.16 -5.79
C PRO A 192 -25.70 -11.34 -6.70
N LEU A 193 -24.74 -12.17 -6.31
CA LEU A 193 -24.52 -13.45 -6.97
C LEU A 193 -25.83 -14.24 -6.89
N LYS A 194 -26.43 -14.58 -8.05
CA LYS A 194 -27.58 -15.49 -8.08
C LYS A 194 -27.14 -16.81 -7.44
N PRO A 195 -27.93 -17.38 -6.51
CA PRO A 195 -27.60 -18.68 -5.95
C PRO A 195 -27.43 -19.67 -7.11
N GLN A 196 -26.30 -20.37 -7.16
CA GLN A 196 -26.16 -21.50 -8.08
C GLN A 196 -27.15 -22.56 -7.60
N THR A 197 -28.17 -22.87 -8.43
CA THR A 197 -29.04 -24.01 -8.18
C THR A 197 -28.14 -25.24 -8.13
N PRO A 198 -28.19 -26.07 -7.06
CA PRO A 198 -27.44 -27.30 -7.03
C PRO A 198 -27.80 -28.13 -8.26
N GLN A 199 -26.79 -28.52 -9.05
CA GLN A 199 -26.98 -29.57 -10.04
C GLN A 199 -27.27 -30.85 -9.25
N GLN A 200 -28.49 -31.37 -9.40
CA GLN A 200 -28.88 -32.69 -8.90
C GLN A 200 -28.20 -33.79 -9.70
#